data_AF-X8CDW8-F1
#
_entry.id   AF-X8CDW8-F1
#
_cell.length_a   1.000
_cell.length_b   1.000
_cell.length_c   1.000
_cell.angle_alpha   90.00
_cell.angle_beta   90.00
_cell.angle_gamma   90.00
#
_symmetry.space_group_name_H-M   'P 1'
#
loop_
_entity.id
_entity.type
_entity.pdbx_description
1 polymer ?
#
loop_
_entity_poly.entity_id
_entity_poly.type
_entity_poly.pdbx_seq_one_letter_code
_entity_poly.pdbx_strand_id
1 'polypeptide(L)' 'MSGIATVNGALILEHTVSTTPAIAAGDRDAALALAEAYSNAQATATTVQQRDDPLWQSTIADVNSKDGAMKKVCGR' A
#
# COMPACT_ATOMS: atom_id res chain seq x y z
N MET A 1 -10.92 11.59 5.64
CA MET A 1 -10.13 11.86 4.41
C MET A 1 -9.04 10.79 4.11
N SER A 2 -9.13 9.55 4.60
CA SER A 2 -8.05 8.55 4.41
C SER A 2 -8.10 7.80 3.07
N GLY A 3 -9.28 7.61 2.45
CA GLY A 3 -9.43 6.72 1.29
C GLY A 3 -8.85 7.26 -0.02
N ILE A 4 -8.81 8.58 -0.21
CA ILE A 4 -8.23 9.18 -1.45
C ILE A 4 -6.71 9.03 -1.45
N ALA A 5 -6.07 9.18 -0.30
CA ALA A 5 -4.62 9.02 -0.17
C ALA A 5 -4.17 7.59 -0.47
N THR A 6 -4.93 6.57 -0.01
CA THR A 6 -4.61 5.17 -0.30
C THR A 6 -4.78 4.84 -1.79
N VAL A 7 -5.84 5.31 -2.44
CA VAL A 7 -6.06 5.13 -3.89
C VAL A 7 -4.92 5.70 -4.71
N ASN A 8 -4.55 6.95 -4.42
CA ASN A 8 -3.45 7.61 -5.12
C ASN A 8 -2.14 6.85 -4.91
N GLY A 9 -1.89 6.34 -3.70
CA GLY A 9 -0.71 5.53 -3.40
C GLY A 9 -0.64 4.24 -4.21
N ALA A 10 -1.73 3.46 -4.27
CA ALA A 10 -1.79 2.21 -5.05
C ALA A 10 -1.53 2.46 -6.54
N LEU A 11 -2.26 3.41 -7.14
CA LEU A 11 -2.13 3.74 -8.56
C LEU A 11 -0.73 4.22 -8.94
N ILE A 12 -0.10 5.06 -8.10
CA ILE A 12 1.26 5.53 -8.35
C ILE A 12 2.24 4.35 -8.38
N LEU A 13 2.15 3.43 -7.42
CA LEU A 13 3.04 2.27 -7.35
C LEU A 13 2.87 1.32 -8.55
N GLU A 14 1.63 0.99 -8.90
CA GLU A 14 1.32 0.15 -10.07
C GLU A 14 1.81 0.80 -11.38
N HIS A 15 1.59 2.11 -11.53
CA HIS A 15 2.05 2.86 -12.68
C HIS A 15 3.59 2.91 -12.77
N THR A 16 4.29 3.18 -11.68
CA THR A 16 5.75 3.20 -11.65
C THR A 16 6.34 1.83 -12.01
N VAL A 17 5.78 0.75 -11.46
CA VAL A 17 6.20 -0.63 -11.75
C VAL A 17 6.01 -1.00 -13.22
N SER A 18 4.88 -0.59 -13.83
CA SER A 18 4.58 -0.90 -15.23
C SER A 18 5.41 -0.06 -16.23
N THR A 19 5.76 1.17 -15.87
CA THR A 19 6.52 2.09 -16.73
C THR A 19 8.03 2.01 -16.56
N THR A 20 8.52 1.33 -15.51
CA THR A 20 9.95 1.21 -15.22
C THR A 20 10.40 -0.26 -15.22
N PRO A 21 10.66 -0.85 -16.39
CA PRO A 21 11.05 -2.27 -16.50
C PRO A 21 12.41 -2.57 -15.85
N ALA A 22 13.27 -1.57 -15.66
CA ALA A 22 14.58 -1.70 -15.03
C ALA A 22 14.56 -1.87 -13.49
N ILE A 23 13.40 -1.78 -12.84
CA ILE A 23 13.24 -2.03 -11.40
C ILE A 23 13.59 -3.50 -11.10
N ALA A 24 14.44 -3.73 -10.09
CA ALA A 24 14.79 -5.07 -9.64
C ALA A 24 13.54 -5.85 -9.21
N ALA A 25 13.52 -7.16 -9.43
CA ALA A 25 12.34 -7.99 -9.13
C ALA A 25 11.86 -7.85 -7.67
N GLY A 26 12.78 -7.83 -6.70
CA GLY A 26 12.43 -7.63 -5.29
C GLY A 26 11.81 -6.27 -4.97
N ASP A 27 12.24 -5.21 -5.67
CA ASP A 27 11.70 -3.86 -5.50
C ASP A 27 10.31 -3.75 -6.12
N ARG A 28 10.12 -4.42 -7.27
CA ARG A 28 8.82 -4.57 -7.93
C ARG A 28 7.83 -5.30 -7.05
N ASP A 29 8.24 -6.40 -6.44
CA ASP A 29 7.38 -7.20 -5.55
C ASP A 29 6.98 -6.40 -4.30
N ALA A 30 7.93 -5.67 -3.70
CA ALA A 30 7.64 -4.79 -2.56
C ALA A 30 6.66 -3.67 -2.92
N ALA A 31 6.82 -3.05 -4.09
CA ALA A 31 5.92 -2.00 -4.58
C ALA A 31 4.50 -2.51 -4.84
N LEU A 32 4.37 -3.67 -5.48
CA LEU A 32 3.07 -4.29 -5.75
C LEU A 32 2.38 -4.76 -4.47
N ALA A 33 3.13 -5.31 -3.51
CA ALA A 33 2.58 -5.69 -2.20
C ALA A 33 2.03 -4.47 -1.45
N LEU A 34 2.73 -3.33 -1.49
CA LEU A 34 2.25 -2.09 -0.88
C LEU A 34 1.01 -1.53 -1.61
N ALA A 35 0.98 -1.60 -2.94
CA ALA A 35 -0.20 -1.21 -3.72
C ALA A 35 -1.44 -2.03 -3.34
N GLU A 36 -1.29 -3.35 -3.20
CA GLU A 36 -2.37 -4.24 -2.78
C GLU A 36 -2.91 -3.88 -1.38
N ALA A 37 -2.03 -3.57 -0.42
CA ALA A 37 -2.48 -3.16 0.91
C ALA A 37 -3.21 -1.81 0.91
N TYR A 38 -2.81 -0.86 0.05
CA TYR A 38 -3.56 0.38 -0.13
C TYR A 38 -4.95 0.14 -0.72
N SER A 39 -5.08 -0.75 -1.70
CA SER A 39 -6.37 -1.16 -2.27
C SER A 39 -7.25 -1.84 -1.22
N ASN A 40 -6.69 -2.72 -0.39
CA ASN A 40 -7.40 -3.34 0.73
C ASN A 40 -7.83 -2.32 1.80
N ALA A 41 -6.98 -1.34 2.11
CA ALA A 41 -7.32 -0.24 3.02
C ALA A 41 -8.48 0.61 2.49
N GLN A 42 -8.54 0.84 1.18
CA GLN A 42 -9.68 1.51 0.56
C GLN A 42 -10.95 0.68 0.72
N ALA A 43 -10.92 -0.61 0.37
CA ALA A 43 -12.09 -1.49 0.47
C ALA A 43 -12.59 -1.55 1.92
N THR A 44 -11.68 -1.77 2.89
CA THR A 44 -11.98 -1.81 4.32
C THR A 44 -12.57 -0.49 4.82
N ALA A 45 -12.09 0.65 4.33
CA ALA A 45 -12.62 1.96 4.73
C ALA A 45 -14.11 2.17 4.37
N THR A 46 -14.65 1.37 3.44
CA THR A 46 -16.08 1.40 3.08
C THR A 46 -16.94 0.49 3.95
N THR A 47 -16.33 -0.47 4.65
CA THR A 47 -17.03 -1.47 5.48
C THR A 47 -17.03 -1.13 6.97
N VAL A 48 -15.98 -0.46 7.46
CA VAL A 48 -15.83 -0.09 8.87
C VAL A 48 -16.41 1.29 9.19
N GLN A 49 -17.14 1.41 10.30
CA GLN A 49 -17.73 2.68 10.73
C GLN A 49 -16.79 3.50 11.63
N GLN A 50 -15.90 2.83 12.37
CA GLN A 50 -15.00 3.46 13.33
C GLN A 50 -13.55 3.02 13.09
N ARG A 51 -12.59 3.87 13.49
CA ARG A 51 -11.16 3.64 13.26
C ARG A 51 -10.55 2.71 14.31
N ASP A 52 -11.20 2.48 15.43
CA ASP A 52 -10.81 1.50 16.45
C ASP A 52 -11.32 0.09 16.13
N ASP A 53 -12.09 -0.07 15.04
CA ASP A 53 -12.48 -1.38 14.53
C ASP A 53 -11.22 -2.27 14.35
N PRO A 54 -11.18 -3.48 14.93
CA PRO A 54 -10.04 -4.38 14.82
C PRO A 54 -9.64 -4.69 13.37
N LEU A 55 -10.60 -4.75 12.46
CA LEU A 55 -10.34 -4.92 11.03
C LEU A 55 -9.60 -3.71 10.48
N TRP A 56 -10.05 -2.50 10.82
CA TRP A 56 -9.35 -1.27 10.42
C TRP A 56 -7.92 -1.21 10.97
N GLN A 57 -7.74 -1.55 12.26
CA GLN A 57 -6.43 -1.56 12.89
C GLN A 57 -5.47 -2.56 12.24
N SER A 58 -5.95 -3.78 11.96
CA SER A 58 -5.18 -4.80 11.24
C SER A 58 -4.80 -4.34 9.84
N THR A 59 -5.74 -3.72 9.10
CA THR A 59 -5.49 -3.24 7.75
C THR A 59 -4.45 -2.10 7.72
N ILE A 60 -4.48 -1.18 8.68
CA ILE A 60 -3.46 -0.14 8.79
C ILE A 60 -2.10 -0.68 9.24
N ALA A 61 -2.07 -1.68 10.13
CA ALA A 61 -0.82 -2.35 10.49
C ALA A 61 -0.17 -3.03 9.27
N ASP A 62 -0.97 -3.64 8.41
CA ASP A 62 -0.49 -4.25 7.16
C ASP A 62 0.08 -3.21 6.17
N VAL A 63 -0.62 -2.09 5.96
CA VAL A 63 -0.10 -0.95 5.16
C VAL A 63 1.24 -0.47 5.71
N ASN A 64 1.34 -0.23 7.02
CA ASN A 64 2.57 0.25 7.66
C ASN A 64 3.72 -0.75 7.54
N SER A 65 3.44 -2.04 7.63
CA SER A 65 4.43 -3.11 7.47
C SER A 65 5.02 -3.11 6.06
N LYS A 66 4.15 -3.05 5.04
CA LYS A 66 4.56 -3.02 3.63
C LYS A 66 5.26 -1.72 3.23
N ASP A 67 4.81 -0.58 3.77
CA ASP A 67 5.50 0.70 3.60
C ASP A 67 6.90 0.67 4.23
N GLY A 68 7.04 0.03 5.40
CA GLY A 68 8.34 -0.23 6.03
C GLY A 68 9.25 -1.11 5.18
N ALA A 69 8.71 -2.12 4.49
CA ALA A 69 9.46 -2.94 3.54
C ALA A 69 9.93 -2.12 2.32
N MET A 70 9.04 -1.30 1.75
CA MET A 70 9.37 -0.43 0.61
C MET A 70 10.43 0.62 0.97
N LYS A 71 10.39 1.17 2.19
CA LYS A 71 11.41 2.11 2.68
C LYS A 71 12.80 1.50 2.77
N LYS A 72 12.91 0.22 3.13
CA LYS A 72 14.20 -0.50 3.14
C LYS A 72 14.78 -0.70 1.73
N VAL A 73 13.92 -0.72 0.73
CA VAL A 73 14.30 -0.80 -0.68
C VAL A 73 14.74 0.58 -1.19
N CYS A 74 13.96 1.63 -0.95
CA CYS A 74 14.21 2.98 -1.47
C CYS A 74 15.29 3.79 -0.72
N GLY A 75 15.64 3.42 0.52
CA GLY A 75 16.59 4.14 1.37
C GLY A 75 18.05 3.66 1.24
N ARG A 76 18.38 3.01 0.13
CA ARG A 76 19.70 2.44 -0.13
C ARG A 76 20.60 3.38 -0.92
#